data_AF-A0A4Q4ZLG1-F1
#
_entry.id   AF-A0A4Q4ZLG1-F1
#
_cell.length_a   1.000
_cell.length_b   1.000
_cell.length_c   1.000
_cell.angle_alpha   90.00
_cell.angle_beta   90.00
_cell.angle_gamma   90.00
#
_symmetry.space_group_name_H-M   'P 1'
#
loop_
_entity.id
_entity.type
_entity.pdbx_description
1 polymer ?
#
loop_
_entity_poly.entity_id
_entity_poly.type
_entity_poly.pdbx_seq_one_letter_code
_entity_poly.pdbx_strand_id
1 'polypeptide(L)'
;MYAKLQPLLLLAAAAGTALGYMDVVTHWRSQLGLPALSEDATLVGNAQKTVVDGNGQMVHQLLPGTWAQVLAPGGAEDFEYVFVGGWLCEIPDYPGLNGICDTLGVGWDHQGQTAHAEFLTSTAYTHIGCAWYNGIWGCDLA
;
A
#
# COMPACT_ATOMS: atom_id res chain seq x y z
N MET A 1 -0.34 -47.48 39.82
CA MET A 1 -1.33 -46.68 39.05
C MET A 1 -0.79 -45.26 38.94
N TYR A 2 -0.11 -44.93 37.85
CA TYR A 2 0.34 -43.56 37.59
C TYR A 2 0.18 -43.30 36.09
N ALA A 3 -0.83 -42.50 35.75
CA ALA A 3 -1.04 -41.99 34.41
C ALA A 3 0.07 -40.99 34.08
N LYS A 4 0.84 -41.27 33.02
CA LYS A 4 1.80 -40.33 32.46
C LYS A 4 1.03 -39.27 31.66
N LEU A 5 0.99 -38.05 32.14
CA LEU A 5 0.62 -36.88 31.33
C LEU A 5 1.70 -36.66 30.28
N GLN A 6 1.34 -36.77 29.00
CA GLN A 6 2.15 -36.25 27.90
C GLN A 6 1.92 -34.72 27.83
N PRO A 7 2.98 -33.91 27.70
CA PRO A 7 2.82 -32.49 27.42
C PRO A 7 2.37 -32.34 25.97
N LEU A 8 1.15 -31.81 25.81
CA LEU A 8 0.62 -31.38 24.53
C LEU A 8 1.48 -30.22 24.03
N LEU A 9 2.33 -30.49 23.05
CA LEU A 9 3.10 -29.50 22.32
C LEU A 9 2.11 -28.62 21.57
N LEU A 10 1.87 -27.41 22.09
CA LEU A 10 1.07 -26.39 21.43
C LEU A 10 1.89 -25.86 20.25
N LEU A 11 1.67 -26.41 19.04
CA LEU A 11 2.03 -25.68 17.83
C LEU A 11 1.02 -24.54 17.68
N ALA A 12 1.43 -23.32 18.05
CA ALA A 12 0.81 -22.13 17.52
C ALA A 12 1.17 -22.05 16.03
N ALA A 13 0.26 -22.50 15.16
CA ALA A 13 0.30 -22.11 13.77
C ALA A 13 0.01 -20.60 13.72
N ALA A 14 1.02 -19.79 13.46
CA ALA A 14 0.82 -18.41 13.03
C ALA A 14 0.10 -18.47 11.69
N ALA A 15 -1.22 -18.30 11.72
CA ALA A 15 -2.00 -18.06 10.52
C ALA A 15 -1.46 -16.75 9.92
N GLY A 16 -0.76 -16.83 8.79
CA GLY A 16 -0.39 -15.67 8.00
C GLY A 16 -1.67 -14.99 7.54
N THR A 17 -2.13 -14.00 8.28
CA THR A 17 -3.11 -13.04 7.80
C THR A 17 -2.45 -12.29 6.65
N ALA A 18 -3.12 -12.21 5.50
CA ALA A 18 -2.76 -11.22 4.48
C ALA A 18 -2.57 -9.88 5.19
N LEU A 19 -1.38 -9.28 5.01
CA LEU A 19 -1.04 -8.01 5.63
C LEU A 19 -2.06 -6.95 5.16
N GLY A 20 -2.52 -6.11 6.09
CA GLY A 20 -3.36 -4.98 5.73
C GLY A 20 -2.54 -3.99 4.89
N TYR A 21 -3.20 -3.16 4.09
CA TYR A 21 -2.49 -2.19 3.25
C TYR A 21 -1.57 -1.27 4.08
N MET A 22 -1.95 -0.94 5.32
CA MET A 22 -1.12 -0.15 6.24
C MET A 22 0.16 -0.84 6.69
N ASP A 23 0.18 -2.18 6.76
CA ASP A 23 1.41 -2.92 7.07
C ASP A 23 2.43 -2.77 5.94
N VAL A 24 1.96 -2.81 4.69
CA VAL A 24 2.78 -2.55 3.48
C VAL A 24 3.30 -1.11 3.47
N VAL A 25 2.42 -0.13 3.68
CA VAL A 25 2.80 1.29 3.75
C VAL A 25 3.88 1.50 4.82
N THR A 26 3.64 0.96 6.02
CA THR A 26 4.56 1.10 7.16
C THR A 26 5.89 0.43 6.89
N HIS A 27 5.88 -0.78 6.34
CA HIS A 27 7.09 -1.53 6.00
C HIS A 27 7.96 -0.74 5.01
N TRP A 28 7.39 -0.31 3.90
CA TRP A 28 8.16 0.33 2.83
C TRP A 28 8.61 1.75 3.18
N ARG A 29 7.78 2.53 3.89
CA ARG A 29 8.25 3.81 4.43
C ARG A 29 9.40 3.64 5.41
N SER A 30 9.39 2.58 6.23
CA SER A 30 10.54 2.25 7.09
C SER A 30 11.78 1.88 6.29
N GLN A 31 11.67 1.11 5.20
CA GLN A 31 12.83 0.80 4.34
C GLN A 31 13.43 2.06 3.72
N LEU A 32 12.58 3.03 3.36
CA LEU A 32 12.96 4.33 2.81
C LEU A 32 13.48 5.33 3.87
N GLY A 33 13.50 4.96 5.16
CA GLY A 33 13.90 5.85 6.24
C GLY A 33 12.93 7.01 6.50
N LEU A 34 11.68 6.87 6.08
CA LEU A 34 10.65 7.90 6.19
C LEU A 34 9.83 7.74 7.49
N PRO A 35 9.28 8.85 8.05
CA PRO A 35 8.32 8.77 9.14
C PRO A 35 7.10 7.93 8.77
N ALA A 36 6.56 7.17 9.72
CA ALA A 36 5.32 6.43 9.52
C ALA A 36 4.14 7.39 9.25
N LEU A 37 3.23 6.99 8.37
CA LEU A 37 1.95 7.67 8.17
C LEU A 37 0.91 7.08 9.14
N SER A 38 -0.03 7.91 9.58
CA SER A 38 -1.21 7.44 10.31
C SER A 38 -2.35 7.15 9.34
N GLU A 39 -3.10 6.07 9.57
CA GLU A 39 -4.34 5.85 8.85
C GLU A 39 -5.38 6.91 9.25
N ASP A 40 -6.02 7.54 8.27
CA ASP A 40 -7.10 8.50 8.49
C ASP A 40 -8.41 8.01 7.84
N ALA A 41 -9.46 7.89 8.65
CA ALA A 41 -10.75 7.36 8.21
C ALA A 41 -11.45 8.26 7.16
N THR A 42 -11.20 9.57 7.16
CA THR A 42 -11.72 10.48 6.12
C THR A 42 -11.02 10.19 4.79
N LEU A 43 -9.69 10.04 4.80
CA LEU A 43 -8.94 9.69 3.60
C LEU A 43 -9.31 8.30 3.07
N VAL A 44 -9.55 7.31 3.94
CA VAL A 44 -10.06 5.99 3.52
C VAL A 44 -11.42 6.12 2.84
N GLY A 45 -12.32 6.93 3.39
CA GLY A 45 -13.62 7.24 2.78
C GLY A 45 -13.49 7.93 1.42
N ASN A 46 -12.55 8.87 1.29
CA ASN A 46 -12.27 9.57 0.04
C ASN A 46 -11.72 8.62 -1.03
N ALA A 47 -10.76 7.78 -0.66
CA ALA A 47 -10.20 6.76 -1.54
C ALA A 47 -11.30 5.79 -2.02
N GLN A 48 -12.12 5.29 -1.09
CA GLN A 48 -13.23 4.38 -1.39
C GLN A 48 -14.21 4.99 -2.37
N LYS A 49 -14.61 6.25 -2.13
CA LYS A 49 -15.51 6.97 -3.05
C LYS A 49 -14.89 7.10 -4.44
N THR A 50 -13.62 7.49 -4.51
CA THR A 50 -12.90 7.66 -5.77
C THR A 50 -12.88 6.36 -6.58
N VAL A 51 -12.48 5.24 -5.98
CA VAL A 51 -12.39 3.96 -6.71
C VAL A 51 -13.75 3.38 -7.07
N VAL A 52 -14.79 3.60 -6.25
CA VAL A 52 -16.17 3.18 -6.55
C VAL A 52 -16.75 3.95 -7.72
N ASP A 53 -16.65 5.28 -7.69
CA ASP A 53 -17.18 6.13 -8.76
C ASP A 53 -16.39 5.96 -10.06
N GLY A 54 -15.07 5.74 -9.97
CA GLY A 54 -14.22 5.40 -11.10
C GLY A 54 -14.58 4.05 -11.73
N ASN A 55 -15.20 3.14 -10.96
CA ASN A 55 -15.76 1.87 -11.41
C ASN A 55 -14.84 1.07 -12.36
N GLY A 56 -13.59 0.85 -11.93
CA GLY A 56 -12.60 0.13 -12.73
C GLY A 56 -11.78 1.02 -13.67
N GLN A 57 -11.91 2.35 -13.57
CA GLN A 57 -11.11 3.33 -14.27
C GLN A 57 -10.36 4.24 -13.28
N MET A 58 -9.17 4.70 -13.66
CA MET A 58 -8.35 5.61 -12.85
C MET A 58 -8.81 7.06 -13.05
N VAL A 59 -9.93 7.44 -12.43
CA VAL A 59 -10.47 8.80 -12.48
C VAL A 59 -10.24 9.49 -11.14
N HIS A 60 -9.31 10.44 -11.11
CA HIS A 60 -8.99 11.17 -9.89
C HIS A 60 -10.16 12.01 -9.36
N GLN A 61 -10.32 12.03 -8.04
CA GLN A 61 -11.25 12.90 -7.32
C GLN A 61 -10.58 13.43 -6.04
N LEU A 62 -10.06 14.66 -6.08
CA LEU A 62 -9.51 15.31 -4.89
C LEU A 62 -10.65 15.85 -4.02
N LEU A 63 -11.10 15.01 -3.09
CA LEU A 63 -12.15 15.33 -2.12
C LEU A 63 -11.61 16.17 -0.95
N PRO A 64 -12.45 16.89 -0.19
CA PRO A 64 -11.99 17.68 0.94
C PRO A 64 -11.14 16.85 1.92
N GLY A 65 -9.98 17.38 2.30
CA GLY A 65 -9.00 16.71 3.14
C GLY A 65 -7.90 15.97 2.36
N THR A 66 -8.15 15.57 1.11
CA THR A 66 -7.13 14.99 0.24
C THR A 66 -6.23 16.07 -0.35
N TRP A 67 -4.91 15.94 -0.18
CA TRP A 67 -3.91 16.84 -0.76
C TRP A 67 -3.08 16.19 -1.87
N ALA A 68 -3.02 14.87 -1.90
CA ALA A 68 -2.51 14.09 -3.03
C ALA A 68 -3.27 12.78 -3.15
N GLN A 69 -3.31 12.22 -4.36
CA GLN A 69 -4.00 10.97 -4.65
C GLN A 69 -3.20 10.14 -5.65
N VAL A 70 -3.11 8.84 -5.40
CA VAL A 70 -2.47 7.87 -6.28
C VAL A 70 -3.49 6.79 -6.64
N LEU A 71 -3.52 6.36 -7.91
CA LEU A 71 -4.42 5.34 -8.41
C LEU A 71 -3.63 4.35 -9.27
N ALA A 72 -3.98 3.07 -9.24
CA ALA A 72 -3.40 2.08 -10.14
C ALA A 72 -4.28 0.82 -10.24
N PRO A 73 -4.22 0.09 -11.37
CA PRO A 73 -4.87 -1.20 -11.50
C PRO A 73 -4.18 -2.27 -10.62
N GLY A 74 -4.94 -3.20 -10.06
CA GLY A 74 -4.42 -4.33 -9.31
C GLY A 74 -5.51 -5.18 -8.66
N GLY A 75 -5.18 -6.43 -8.31
CA GLY A 75 -6.08 -7.28 -7.55
C GLY A 75 -6.24 -6.82 -6.10
N ALA A 76 -7.31 -7.29 -5.44
CA ALA A 76 -7.60 -6.95 -4.05
C ALA A 76 -6.53 -7.42 -3.05
N GLU A 77 -5.70 -8.41 -3.44
CA GLU A 77 -4.61 -8.94 -2.62
C GLU A 77 -3.23 -8.41 -3.07
N ASP A 78 -3.16 -7.62 -4.15
CA ASP A 78 -1.93 -7.20 -4.81
C ASP A 78 -1.42 -5.83 -4.33
N PHE A 79 -1.83 -5.37 -3.15
CA PHE A 79 -1.52 -4.00 -2.71
C PHE A 79 -0.02 -3.72 -2.68
N GLU A 80 0.83 -4.65 -2.23
CA GLU A 80 2.29 -4.45 -2.25
C GLU A 80 2.86 -4.34 -3.66
N TYR A 81 2.37 -5.17 -4.60
CA TYR A 81 2.76 -5.09 -6.00
C TYR A 81 2.37 -3.74 -6.63
N VAL A 82 1.19 -3.21 -6.26
CA VAL A 82 0.77 -1.86 -6.69
C VAL A 82 1.58 -0.77 -6.00
N PHE A 83 1.70 -0.83 -4.67
CA PHE A 83 2.33 0.21 -3.87
C PHE A 83 3.81 0.37 -4.20
N VAL A 84 4.53 -0.75 -4.30
CA VAL A 84 5.96 -0.72 -4.61
C VAL A 84 6.15 -0.66 -6.11
N GLY A 85 5.63 -1.65 -6.84
CA GLY A 85 5.86 -1.81 -8.26
C GLY A 85 5.23 -0.73 -9.12
N GLY A 86 3.95 -0.43 -8.86
CA GLY A 86 3.20 0.55 -9.65
C GLY A 86 3.51 2.00 -9.28
N TRP A 87 3.74 2.29 -8.00
CA TRP A 87 3.94 3.66 -7.52
C TRP A 87 5.38 3.98 -7.14
N LEU A 88 5.99 3.33 -6.14
CA LEU A 88 7.34 3.70 -5.69
C LEU A 88 8.42 3.49 -6.76
N CYS A 89 8.30 2.43 -7.56
CA CYS A 89 9.25 2.09 -8.61
C CYS A 89 9.17 2.99 -9.86
N GLU A 90 8.29 4.01 -9.86
CA GLU A 90 8.44 5.15 -10.77
C GLU A 90 9.80 5.86 -10.60
N ILE A 91 10.35 5.83 -9.37
CA ILE A 91 11.72 6.27 -9.07
C ILE A 91 12.46 5.10 -8.39
N PRO A 92 13.03 4.16 -9.16
CA PRO A 92 13.61 2.92 -8.61
C PRO A 92 14.87 3.16 -7.78
N ASP A 93 15.52 4.31 -7.96
CA ASP A 93 16.78 4.67 -7.30
C ASP A 93 16.61 5.23 -5.88
N TYR A 94 15.39 5.27 -5.34
CA TYR A 94 15.20 5.71 -3.96
C TYR A 94 15.97 4.81 -2.97
N PRO A 95 16.79 5.41 -2.07
CA PRO A 95 17.48 4.64 -1.03
C PRO A 95 16.48 3.85 -0.19
N GLY A 96 16.70 2.54 -0.03
CA GLY A 96 15.79 1.65 0.69
C GLY A 96 15.01 0.69 -0.22
N LEU A 97 14.84 1.00 -1.50
CA LEU A 97 14.21 0.08 -2.46
C LEU A 97 15.15 -1.07 -2.86
N ASN A 98 16.46 -0.88 -2.80
CA ASN A 98 17.48 -1.94 -2.84
C ASN A 98 17.28 -2.99 -3.96
N GLY A 99 16.86 -2.57 -5.15
CA GLY A 99 16.63 -3.45 -6.30
C GLY A 99 15.29 -4.20 -6.31
N ILE A 100 14.39 -3.97 -5.34
CA ILE A 100 13.06 -4.62 -5.33
C ILE A 100 12.26 -4.32 -6.62
N CYS A 101 12.52 -3.19 -7.26
CA CYS A 101 11.88 -2.79 -8.51
C CYS A 101 12.20 -3.73 -9.68
N ASP A 102 13.32 -4.47 -9.64
CA ASP A 102 13.63 -5.53 -10.61
C ASP A 102 12.68 -6.73 -10.50
N THR A 103 11.92 -6.82 -9.39
CA THR A 103 10.92 -7.87 -9.15
C THR A 103 9.50 -7.31 -9.19
N LEU A 104 9.19 -6.32 -8.35
CA LEU A 104 7.82 -5.77 -8.23
C LEU A 104 7.50 -4.74 -9.32
N GLY A 105 8.49 -4.10 -9.91
CA GLY A 105 8.29 -3.17 -11.05
C GLY A 105 8.05 -3.89 -12.38
N VAL A 106 8.29 -5.21 -12.45
CA VAL A 106 8.12 -5.98 -13.70
C VAL A 106 6.64 -5.98 -14.11
N GLY A 107 6.37 -5.57 -15.35
CA GLY A 107 5.02 -5.54 -15.92
C GLY A 107 4.33 -4.17 -15.79
N TRP A 108 4.93 -3.24 -15.05
CA TRP A 108 4.50 -1.84 -15.03
C TRP A 108 5.15 -1.04 -16.15
N ASP A 109 4.33 -0.24 -16.84
CA ASP A 109 4.80 0.80 -17.77
C ASP A 109 4.56 2.16 -17.11
N HIS A 110 5.58 2.70 -16.45
CA HIS A 110 5.50 3.97 -15.74
C HIS A 110 5.44 5.19 -16.66
N GLN A 111 5.73 5.02 -17.96
CA GLN A 111 5.68 6.11 -18.97
C GLN A 111 6.46 7.39 -18.58
N GLY A 112 7.49 7.26 -17.74
CA GLY A 112 8.26 8.39 -17.21
C GLY A 112 7.53 9.25 -16.16
N GLN A 113 6.41 8.76 -15.61
CA GLN A 113 5.72 9.37 -14.47
C GLN A 113 6.56 9.16 -13.20
N THR A 114 6.49 10.15 -12.30
CA THR A 114 7.19 10.14 -11.00
C THR A 114 6.30 10.56 -9.83
N ALA A 115 5.10 11.07 -10.12
CA ALA A 115 4.28 11.77 -9.14
C ALA A 115 3.81 10.84 -8.01
N HIS A 116 3.53 9.56 -8.30
CA HIS A 116 3.09 8.64 -7.26
C HIS A 116 4.22 8.38 -6.26
N ALA A 117 5.44 8.13 -6.74
CA ALA A 117 6.60 7.97 -5.88
C ALA A 117 6.92 9.24 -5.09
N GLU A 118 6.84 10.43 -5.71
CA GLU A 118 7.06 11.71 -5.04
C GLU A 118 6.03 11.96 -3.92
N PHE A 119 4.76 11.65 -4.15
CA PHE A 119 3.73 11.78 -3.11
C PHE A 119 3.94 10.80 -1.96
N LEU A 120 4.20 9.52 -2.26
CA LEU A 120 4.36 8.47 -1.26
C LEU A 120 5.66 8.57 -0.47
N THR A 121 6.67 9.29 -0.98
CA THR A 121 7.94 9.53 -0.29
C THR A 121 8.05 10.91 0.36
N SER A 122 7.12 11.83 0.07
CA SER A 122 7.07 13.14 0.70
C SER A 122 6.90 13.04 2.22
N THR A 123 7.61 13.91 2.94
CA THR A 123 7.46 14.10 4.39
C THR A 123 6.46 15.21 4.72
N ALA A 124 5.85 15.84 3.72
CA ALA A 124 4.82 16.85 3.93
C ALA A 124 3.48 16.22 4.35
N TYR A 125 3.23 14.99 3.93
CA TYR A 125 2.06 14.21 4.34
C TYR A 125 2.36 13.41 5.60
N THR A 126 1.36 13.33 6.46
CA THR A 126 1.41 12.62 7.75
C THR A 126 0.31 11.58 7.88
N HIS A 127 -0.69 11.62 7.00
CA HIS A 127 -1.82 10.71 6.98
C HIS A 127 -2.02 10.08 5.60
N ILE A 128 -2.63 8.91 5.60
CA ILE A 128 -3.02 8.19 4.39
C ILE A 128 -4.32 7.43 4.63
N GLY A 129 -5.09 7.22 3.57
CA GLY A 129 -6.15 6.22 3.56
C GLY A 129 -6.23 5.59 2.19
N CYS A 130 -6.35 4.26 2.15
CA CYS A 130 -6.42 3.52 0.90
C CYS A 130 -7.67 2.66 0.81
N ALA A 131 -8.10 2.40 -0.43
CA ALA A 131 -9.23 1.53 -0.72
C ALA A 131 -9.05 0.83 -2.06
N TRP A 132 -9.76 -0.28 -2.21
CA TRP A 132 -9.82 -1.03 -3.46
C TRP A 132 -11.26 -1.21 -3.93
N TYR A 133 -11.50 -1.03 -5.22
CA TYR A 133 -12.76 -1.42 -5.85
C TYR A 133 -12.57 -1.70 -7.35
N ASN A 134 -13.21 -2.78 -7.81
CA ASN A 134 -13.27 -3.17 -9.22
C ASN A 134 -11.92 -3.11 -9.95
N GLY A 135 -10.89 -3.67 -9.34
CA GLY A 135 -9.56 -3.76 -9.94
C GLY A 135 -8.72 -2.49 -9.86
N ILE A 136 -9.14 -1.46 -9.12
CA ILE A 136 -8.36 -0.25 -8.88
C ILE A 136 -8.07 -0.12 -7.39
N TRP A 137 -6.80 0.07 -7.07
CA TRP A 137 -6.35 0.61 -5.79
C TRP A 137 -6.25 2.13 -5.87
N GLY A 138 -6.64 2.79 -4.79
CA GLY A 138 -6.44 4.23 -4.62
C GLY A 138 -6.02 4.56 -3.21
N CYS A 139 -5.12 5.53 -3.06
CA CYS A 139 -4.77 6.12 -1.77
C CYS A 139 -4.82 7.64 -1.85
N ASP A 140 -5.34 8.24 -0.79
CA ASP A 140 -5.39 9.68 -0.55
C ASP A 140 -4.41 10.03 0.59
N LEU A 141 -3.69 11.14 0.45
CA LEU A 141 -2.69 11.63 1.42
C LEU A 141 -3.01 13.05 1.90
N ALA A 142 -2.67 13.34 3.16
CA ALA A 142 -2.76 14.67 3.79
C ALA A 142 -1.59 14.94 4.73
#